data_AF-A0A348XGX3-F1
#
_entry.id   AF-A0A348XGX3-F1
#
_cell.length_a   1.000
_cell.length_b   1.000
_cell.length_c   1.000
_cell.angle_alpha   90.00
_cell.angle_beta   90.00
_cell.angle_gamma   90.00
#
_symmetry.space_group_name_H-M   'P 1'
#
loop_
_entity.id
_entity.type
_entity.pdbx_description
1 polymer ?
#
loop_
_entity_poly.entity_id
_entity_poly.type
_entity_poly.pdbx_seq_one_letter_code
_entity_poly.pdbx_strand_id
1 'polypeptide(L)'
;QINLLKLMEDSNVNLVSQTDIASQMEAMMNMMNRQDSPPRTINTRHILFIVSGAFGELTGQIRKRMQGSQIGFDRDETAARDDDYYARLVETKDFVDYGFEPEFVGRLPVRVACHSLSVPDLEMILSQSKGSMLKQYANDFSGYGIDLNILPGALRCIAERAHTEQTGARGLMTVLERTFRNFKYELPSTDVELLTVDETTIAEPDLQLQQILSEHPADPPRLPTSEEPAKDEAAEDVAPAVPDNSLRAQVGEFAEEFESAHDFLLKFQEDAIDALVEQAALNGQTVLERCRECFKDFEHGLALLRCKTGESTFEIDAAAVADPGQALTARLRDSAV
;
A
#
# COMPACT_ATOMS: atom_id res chain seq x y z
N GLN A 1 -29.23 11.39 -8.09
CA GLN A 1 -28.93 12.39 -7.05
C GLN A 1 -30.02 12.37 -5.96
N ILE A 2 -31.30 12.37 -6.33
CA ILE A 2 -32.47 12.24 -5.42
C ILE A 2 -32.38 11.11 -4.37
N ASN A 3 -31.92 9.91 -4.73
CA ASN A 3 -31.79 8.80 -3.75
C ASN A 3 -30.72 9.06 -2.69
N LEU A 4 -29.68 9.83 -3.02
CA LEU A 4 -28.62 10.21 -2.08
C LEU A 4 -29.10 11.32 -1.14
N LEU A 5 -29.99 12.20 -1.61
CA LEU A 5 -30.61 13.25 -0.79
C LEU A 5 -31.31 12.67 0.44
N LYS A 6 -32.07 11.58 0.24
CA LYS A 6 -32.75 10.86 1.34
C LYS A 6 -31.77 10.29 2.36
N LEU A 7 -30.61 9.81 1.91
CA LEU A 7 -29.57 9.30 2.81
C LEU A 7 -28.94 10.42 3.65
N MET A 8 -28.90 11.65 3.12
CA MET A 8 -28.38 12.84 3.81
C MET A 8 -29.42 13.52 4.73
N GLU A 9 -30.66 13.02 4.76
CA GLU A 9 -31.80 13.62 5.48
C GLU A 9 -32.18 12.88 6.77
N ASP A 10 -31.19 12.38 7.53
CA ASP A 10 -31.41 11.64 8.80
C ASP A 10 -32.50 10.56 8.62
N SER A 11 -32.20 9.59 7.76
CA SER A 11 -33.12 8.50 7.43
C SER A 11 -32.68 7.20 8.10
N ASN A 12 -33.67 6.39 8.48
CA ASN A 12 -33.42 5.00 8.86
C ASN A 12 -33.46 4.15 7.58
N VAL A 13 -32.32 3.59 7.22
CA VAL A 13 -32.14 2.80 6.00
C VAL A 13 -32.05 1.33 6.39
N ASN A 14 -32.88 0.49 5.76
CA ASN A 14 -32.80 -0.95 5.95
C ASN A 14 -31.51 -1.49 5.32
N LEU A 15 -30.72 -2.22 6.10
CA LEU A 15 -29.49 -2.89 5.65
C LEU A 15 -29.76 -4.12 4.80
N VAL A 16 -31.01 -4.59 4.79
CA VAL A 16 -31.42 -5.77 4.05
C VAL A 16 -31.80 -5.36 2.64
N SER A 17 -31.03 -5.87 1.67
CA SER A 17 -31.34 -5.71 0.26
C SER A 17 -32.57 -6.55 -0.10
N GLN A 18 -33.60 -5.93 -0.68
CA GLN A 18 -34.82 -6.65 -1.09
C GLN A 18 -34.55 -7.73 -2.14
N THR A 19 -33.39 -7.70 -2.80
CA THR A 19 -32.95 -8.65 -3.83
C THR A 19 -32.08 -9.79 -3.31
N ASP A 20 -31.68 -9.80 -2.04
CA ASP A 20 -30.83 -10.86 -1.49
C ASP A 20 -31.65 -12.08 -1.04
N ILE A 21 -31.47 -13.21 -1.74
CA ILE A 21 -32.16 -14.48 -1.48
C ILE A 21 -31.88 -14.99 -0.07
N ALA A 22 -30.67 -14.78 0.46
CA ALA A 22 -30.33 -15.20 1.83
C ALA A 22 -31.18 -14.46 2.85
N SER A 23 -31.36 -13.14 2.66
CA SER A 23 -32.17 -12.31 3.54
C SER A 23 -33.68 -12.62 3.45
N GLN A 24 -34.17 -13.01 2.27
CA GLN A 24 -35.56 -13.46 2.08
C GLN A 24 -35.80 -14.82 2.76
N MET A 25 -34.83 -15.74 2.67
CA MET A 25 -34.90 -17.04 3.32
C MET A 25 -34.80 -16.94 4.85
N GLU A 26 -33.95 -16.03 5.36
CA GLU A 26 -33.85 -15.69 6.78
C GLU A 26 -35.17 -15.06 7.29
N ALA A 27 -35.76 -14.14 6.54
CA ALA A 27 -37.08 -13.58 6.87
C ALA A 27 -38.17 -14.66 6.89
N MET A 28 -38.15 -15.60 5.94
CA MET A 28 -39.11 -16.72 5.89
C MET A 28 -38.93 -17.70 7.05
N MET A 29 -37.69 -18.03 7.43
CA MET A 29 -37.40 -18.88 8.60
C MET A 29 -37.78 -18.21 9.91
N ASN A 30 -37.53 -16.90 10.06
CA ASN A 30 -37.92 -16.12 11.23
C ASN A 30 -39.45 -16.08 11.39
N MET A 31 -40.17 -15.98 10.28
CA MET A 31 -41.65 -16.04 10.24
C MET A 31 -42.18 -17.43 10.65
N MET A 32 -41.49 -18.51 10.25
CA MET A 32 -41.85 -19.88 10.61
C MET A 32 -41.55 -20.21 12.07
N ASN A 33 -40.46 -19.66 12.62
CA ASN A 33 -40.02 -19.86 14.00
C ASN A 33 -40.64 -18.87 15.01
N ARG A 34 -41.56 -17.98 14.58
CA ARG A 34 -42.13 -16.90 15.41
C ARG A 34 -41.06 -16.08 16.14
N GLN A 35 -39.93 -15.83 15.48
CA GLN A 35 -38.90 -14.93 15.98
C GLN A 35 -39.01 -13.59 15.26
N ASP A 36 -39.41 -12.55 15.98
CA ASP A 36 -39.32 -11.18 15.51
C ASP A 36 -37.86 -10.73 15.58
N SER A 37 -37.12 -10.89 14.49
CA SER A 37 -35.81 -10.27 14.34
C SER A 37 -36.02 -8.76 14.08
N PRO A 38 -35.46 -7.86 14.91
CA PRO A 38 -35.64 -6.43 14.68
C PRO A 38 -35.05 -6.04 13.33
N PRO A 39 -35.73 -5.19 12.54
CA PRO A 39 -35.21 -4.75 11.26
C PRO A 39 -33.84 -4.12 11.47
N ARG A 40 -32.81 -4.70 10.82
CA ARG A 40 -31.46 -4.15 10.81
C ARG A 40 -31.49 -2.84 10.04
N THR A 41 -31.72 -1.76 10.77
CA THR A 41 -31.77 -0.40 10.25
C THR A 41 -30.56 0.37 10.71
N ILE A 42 -29.99 1.20 9.84
CA ILE A 42 -28.95 2.17 10.20
C ILE A 42 -29.57 3.56 10.09
N ASN A 43 -29.36 4.36 11.13
CA ASN A 43 -29.65 5.78 11.11
C ASN A 43 -28.46 6.54 10.49
N THR A 44 -28.73 7.42 9.52
CA THR A 44 -27.68 8.14 8.78
C THR A 44 -27.23 9.46 9.42
N ARG A 45 -27.82 9.89 10.54
CA ARG A 45 -27.57 11.21 11.19
C ARG A 45 -26.10 11.50 11.48
N HIS A 46 -25.35 10.47 11.88
CA HIS A 46 -23.96 10.60 12.32
C HIS A 46 -22.95 10.12 11.26
N ILE A 47 -23.40 9.88 10.04
CA ILE A 47 -22.53 9.49 8.93
C ILE A 47 -21.94 10.75 8.31
N LEU A 48 -20.61 10.83 8.24
CA LEU A 48 -19.91 11.87 7.50
C LEU A 48 -19.93 11.52 6.01
N PHE A 49 -20.52 12.41 5.21
CA PHE A 49 -20.51 12.30 3.75
C PHE A 49 -19.39 13.15 3.18
N ILE A 50 -18.42 12.51 2.53
CA ILE A 50 -17.37 13.18 1.76
C ILE A 50 -17.63 12.87 0.29
N VAL A 51 -17.85 13.92 -0.50
CA VAL A 51 -18.07 13.82 -1.95
C VAL A 51 -16.91 14.52 -2.64
N SER A 52 -16.27 13.83 -3.58
CA SER A 52 -15.16 14.36 -4.37
C SER A 52 -15.43 14.13 -5.85
N GLY A 53 -14.96 15.06 -6.69
CA GLY A 53 -15.06 14.97 -8.14
C GLY A 53 -14.06 15.89 -8.83
N ALA A 54 -13.78 15.63 -10.11
CA ALA A 54 -12.99 16.51 -10.95
C ALA A 54 -13.94 17.35 -11.82
N PHE A 55 -13.81 18.68 -11.73
CA PHE A 55 -14.74 19.63 -12.35
C PHE A 55 -14.01 20.55 -13.35
N GLY A 56 -13.47 19.97 -14.43
CA GLY A 56 -12.62 20.71 -15.38
C GLY A 56 -13.27 21.97 -15.97
N GLU A 57 -14.54 21.88 -16.37
CA GLU A 57 -15.25 23.02 -16.99
C GLU A 57 -15.75 24.07 -15.98
N LEU A 58 -15.83 23.71 -14.69
CA LEU A 58 -16.39 24.57 -13.64
C LEU A 58 -15.52 25.81 -13.41
N THR A 59 -14.20 25.64 -13.40
CA THR A 59 -13.23 26.73 -13.25
C THR A 59 -13.38 27.77 -14.37
N GLY A 60 -13.63 27.31 -15.61
CA GLY A 60 -13.90 28.19 -16.75
C GLY A 60 -15.20 28.99 -16.61
N GLN A 61 -16.25 28.41 -16.02
CA GLN A 61 -17.51 29.10 -15.74
C GLN A 61 -17.33 30.16 -14.64
N ILE A 62 -16.61 29.82 -13.57
CA ILE A 62 -16.25 30.74 -12.48
C ILE A 62 -15.46 31.92 -13.03
N ARG A 63 -14.48 31.67 -13.90
CA ARG A 63 -13.68 32.69 -14.56
C ARG A 63 -14.56 33.65 -15.36
N LYS A 64 -15.49 33.13 -16.17
CA LYS A 64 -16.44 33.96 -16.94
C LYS A 64 -17.33 34.81 -16.03
N ARG A 65 -17.80 34.27 -14.90
CA ARG A 65 -18.57 35.03 -13.90
C ARG A 65 -17.73 36.17 -13.30
N MET A 66 -16.50 35.88 -12.90
CA MET A 66 -15.59 36.86 -12.29
C MET A 66 -15.12 37.94 -13.27
N GLN A 67 -14.98 37.59 -14.55
CA GLN A 67 -14.57 38.52 -15.62
C GLN A 67 -15.76 39.25 -16.28
N GLY A 68 -17.00 38.90 -15.94
CA GLY A 68 -18.20 39.37 -16.62
C GLY A 68 -18.77 40.70 -16.10
N SER A 69 -18.21 41.84 -16.55
CA SER A 69 -18.93 43.11 -16.88
C SER A 69 -18.00 44.30 -17.19
N GLN A 70 -16.89 44.12 -17.94
CA GLN A 70 -16.17 45.26 -18.50
C GLN A 70 -16.27 45.29 -20.03
N ILE A 71 -17.37 45.87 -20.52
CA ILE A 71 -17.44 46.47 -21.85
C ILE A 71 -16.78 47.86 -21.71
N GLY A 72 -15.46 47.93 -21.81
CA GLY A 72 -14.73 49.19 -21.62
C GLY A 72 -13.23 49.04 -21.84
N PHE A 73 -12.60 50.05 -22.43
CA PHE A 73 -11.24 50.11 -22.98
C PHE A 73 -10.08 50.02 -21.96
N ASP A 74 -10.30 49.44 -20.79
CA ASP A 74 -9.28 49.32 -19.74
C ASP A 74 -9.15 47.84 -19.37
N ARG A 75 -8.49 47.07 -20.24
CA ARG A 75 -8.02 45.74 -19.89
C ARG A 75 -6.81 45.95 -18.98
N ASP A 76 -7.08 46.00 -17.69
CA ASP A 76 -6.06 45.65 -16.71
C ASP A 76 -5.71 44.19 -17.04
N GLU A 77 -4.53 43.96 -17.61
CA GLU A 77 -3.97 42.62 -17.77
C GLU A 77 -3.66 42.08 -16.37
N THR A 78 -4.71 41.82 -15.58
CA THR A 78 -4.56 41.13 -14.32
C THR A 78 -3.94 39.78 -14.67
N ALA A 79 -2.67 39.65 -14.29
CA ALA A 79 -1.83 38.47 -14.46
C ALA A 79 -2.68 37.21 -14.44
N ALA A 80 -2.56 36.38 -15.49
CA ALA A 80 -3.35 35.18 -15.68
C ALA A 80 -3.43 34.39 -14.37
N ARG A 81 -4.52 34.58 -13.61
CA ARG A 81 -4.71 33.87 -12.34
C ARG A 81 -4.93 32.40 -12.69
N ASP A 82 -4.28 31.54 -11.92
CA ASP A 82 -4.27 30.10 -12.13
C ASP A 82 -5.64 29.49 -11.83
N ASP A 83 -5.92 28.32 -12.39
CA ASP A 83 -7.18 27.60 -12.22
C ASP A 83 -7.44 27.25 -10.75
N ASP A 84 -6.37 26.97 -9.99
CA ASP A 84 -6.38 26.76 -8.54
C ASP A 84 -6.96 27.95 -7.75
N TYR A 85 -6.78 29.18 -8.24
CA TYR A 85 -7.32 30.38 -7.60
C TYR A 85 -8.85 30.42 -7.74
N TYR A 86 -9.35 30.17 -8.95
CA TYR A 86 -10.78 30.23 -9.23
C TYR A 86 -11.54 29.09 -8.56
N ALA A 87 -10.95 27.89 -8.44
CA ALA A 87 -11.55 26.76 -7.74
C ALA A 87 -11.89 27.08 -6.26
N ARG A 88 -11.10 27.95 -5.61
CA ARG A 88 -11.36 28.40 -4.22
C ARG A 88 -12.52 29.40 -4.11
N LEU A 89 -12.92 30.03 -5.20
CA LEU A 89 -13.98 31.05 -5.27
C LEU A 89 -15.33 30.47 -5.73
N VAL A 90 -15.47 29.14 -5.71
CA VAL A 90 -16.68 28.46 -6.15
C VAL A 90 -17.86 28.76 -5.23
N GLU A 91 -18.98 29.16 -5.82
CA GLU A 91 -20.24 29.41 -5.13
C GLU A 91 -21.29 28.35 -5.49
N THR A 92 -22.39 28.30 -4.72
CA THR A 92 -23.49 27.36 -4.98
C THR A 92 -24.07 27.53 -6.39
N LYS A 93 -24.16 28.77 -6.87
CA LYS A 93 -24.67 29.07 -8.21
C LYS A 93 -23.84 28.40 -9.30
N ASP A 94 -22.52 28.36 -9.15
CA ASP A 94 -21.64 27.75 -10.15
C ASP A 94 -21.92 26.24 -10.29
N PHE A 95 -22.19 25.55 -9.17
CA PHE A 95 -22.58 24.12 -9.22
C PHE A 95 -23.96 23.91 -9.85
N VAL A 96 -24.91 24.82 -9.60
CA VAL A 96 -26.24 24.73 -10.21
C VAL A 96 -26.16 24.97 -11.71
N ASP A 97 -25.42 25.99 -12.14
CA ASP A 97 -25.18 26.30 -13.56
C ASP A 97 -24.40 25.16 -14.25
N TYR A 98 -23.53 24.45 -13.51
CA TYR A 98 -22.85 23.23 -13.96
C TYR A 98 -23.77 22.00 -14.09
N GLY A 99 -24.95 22.01 -13.44
CA GLY A 99 -25.98 20.98 -13.57
C GLY A 99 -26.33 20.20 -12.30
N PHE A 100 -25.88 20.64 -11.13
CA PHE A 100 -26.29 20.02 -9.86
C PHE A 100 -27.65 20.54 -9.36
N GLU A 101 -28.41 19.67 -8.71
CA GLU A 101 -29.64 20.07 -8.02
C GLU A 101 -29.32 21.02 -6.84
N PRO A 102 -29.99 22.19 -6.71
CA PRO A 102 -29.72 23.14 -5.64
C PRO A 102 -29.85 22.56 -4.23
N GLU A 103 -30.82 21.66 -4.04
CA GLU A 103 -31.07 20.97 -2.77
C GLU A 103 -29.88 20.08 -2.38
N PHE A 104 -29.26 19.41 -3.36
CA PHE A 104 -28.09 18.56 -3.14
C PHE A 104 -26.87 19.37 -2.74
N VAL A 105 -26.57 20.45 -3.48
CA VAL A 105 -25.43 21.32 -3.19
C VAL A 105 -25.62 22.06 -1.85
N GLY A 106 -26.87 22.38 -1.49
CA GLY A 106 -27.21 22.96 -0.18
C GLY A 106 -26.87 22.06 1.02
N ARG A 107 -26.82 20.74 0.82
CA ARG A 107 -26.42 19.76 1.85
C ARG A 107 -24.90 19.60 1.97
N LEU A 108 -24.11 20.27 1.13
CA LEU A 108 -22.65 20.25 1.12
C LEU A 108 -22.08 21.65 1.46
N PRO A 109 -22.19 22.08 2.74
CA PRO A 109 -21.79 23.44 3.16
C PRO A 109 -20.27 23.61 3.23
N VAL A 110 -19.53 22.54 3.48
CA VAL A 110 -18.06 22.55 3.53
C VAL A 110 -17.52 22.20 2.16
N ARG A 111 -16.69 23.07 1.61
CA ARG A 111 -16.07 22.91 0.28
C ARG A 111 -14.58 23.11 0.40
N VAL A 112 -13.83 22.20 -0.22
CA VAL A 112 -12.37 22.23 -0.26
C VAL A 112 -11.97 22.05 -1.72
N ALA A 113 -11.09 22.94 -2.20
CA ALA A 113 -10.47 22.83 -3.51
C ALA A 113 -9.03 22.31 -3.34
N CYS A 114 -8.72 21.22 -4.03
CA CYS A 114 -7.37 20.67 -4.09
C CYS A 114 -6.53 21.43 -5.12
N HIS A 115 -5.24 21.60 -4.82
CA HIS A 115 -4.27 22.22 -5.74
C HIS A 115 -3.80 21.23 -6.79
N SER A 116 -3.41 21.79 -7.93
CA SER A 116 -2.76 21.02 -8.98
C SER A 116 -1.38 20.55 -8.51
N LEU A 117 -1.02 19.31 -8.87
CA LEU A 117 0.25 18.71 -8.44
C LEU A 117 1.42 19.28 -9.24
N SER A 118 2.38 19.90 -8.55
CA SER A 118 3.65 20.32 -9.13
C SER A 118 4.66 19.16 -9.21
N VAL A 119 5.76 19.35 -9.95
CA VAL A 119 6.85 18.36 -10.02
C VAL A 119 7.40 17.99 -8.63
N PRO A 120 7.70 18.96 -7.73
CA PRO A 120 8.10 18.64 -6.36
C PRO A 120 7.07 17.82 -5.58
N ASP A 121 5.77 18.07 -5.78
CA ASP A 121 4.72 17.31 -5.09
C ASP A 121 4.70 15.85 -5.57
N LEU A 122 4.90 15.62 -6.86
CA LEU A 122 4.99 14.28 -7.44
C LEU A 122 6.23 13.52 -6.94
N GLU A 123 7.38 14.20 -6.81
CA GLU A 123 8.60 13.65 -6.22
C GLU A 123 8.39 13.26 -4.75
N MET A 124 7.70 14.11 -3.98
CA MET A 124 7.33 13.82 -2.60
C MET A 124 6.38 12.61 -2.50
N ILE A 125 5.41 12.49 -3.41
CA ILE A 125 4.50 11.34 -3.46
C ILE A 125 5.26 10.04 -3.75
N LEU A 126 6.24 10.07 -4.66
CA LEU A 126 7.07 8.92 -4.98
C LEU A 126 7.94 8.47 -3.81
N SER A 127 8.50 9.40 -3.03
CA SER A 127 9.47 9.10 -1.97
C SER A 127 8.86 8.87 -0.59
N GLN A 128 7.86 9.66 -0.19
CA GLN A 128 7.37 9.70 1.20
C GLN A 128 6.04 8.97 1.42
N SER A 129 5.33 8.59 0.35
CA SER A 129 4.04 7.91 0.50
C SER A 129 4.21 6.55 1.19
N LYS A 130 3.38 6.26 2.21
CA LYS A 130 3.38 4.97 2.91
C LYS A 130 3.20 3.79 1.95
N GLY A 131 2.42 3.98 0.89
CA GLY A 131 2.24 3.02 -0.22
C GLY A 131 2.90 3.47 -1.51
N SER A 132 4.07 4.11 -1.44
CA SER A 132 4.80 4.61 -2.62
C SER A 132 4.95 3.51 -3.67
N MET A 133 4.69 3.85 -4.93
CA MET A 133 4.87 2.94 -6.06
C MET A 133 6.30 2.38 -6.11
N LEU A 134 7.29 3.18 -5.70
CA LEU A 134 8.68 2.75 -5.66
C LEU A 134 8.95 1.58 -4.71
N LYS A 135 8.32 1.57 -3.53
CA LYS A 135 8.40 0.41 -2.62
C LYS A 135 7.78 -0.83 -3.24
N GLN A 136 6.70 -0.68 -4.00
CA GLN A 136 6.09 -1.81 -4.72
C GLN A 136 7.05 -2.36 -5.79
N TYR A 137 7.68 -1.48 -6.58
CA TYR A 137 8.69 -1.91 -7.56
C TYR A 137 9.93 -2.51 -6.89
N ALA A 138 10.43 -1.91 -5.80
CA ALA A 138 11.56 -2.47 -5.06
C ALA A 138 11.23 -3.88 -4.53
N ASN A 139 10.03 -4.09 -3.99
CA ASN A 139 9.57 -5.41 -3.57
C ASN A 139 9.46 -6.39 -4.74
N ASP A 140 8.90 -5.96 -5.88
CA ASP A 140 8.81 -6.78 -7.09
C ASP A 140 10.19 -7.25 -7.57
N PHE A 141 11.19 -6.35 -7.59
CA PHE A 141 12.56 -6.68 -7.96
C PHE A 141 13.26 -7.56 -6.92
N SER A 142 13.02 -7.32 -5.63
CA SER A 142 13.59 -8.14 -4.56
C SER A 142 13.11 -9.60 -4.63
N GLY A 143 11.90 -9.84 -5.14
CA GLY A 143 11.39 -11.19 -5.40
C GLY A 143 12.19 -11.97 -6.46
N TYR A 144 12.96 -11.27 -7.28
CA TYR A 144 13.90 -11.85 -8.25
C TYR A 144 15.35 -11.84 -7.74
N GLY A 145 15.60 -11.44 -6.49
CA GLY A 145 16.95 -11.28 -5.93
C GLY A 145 17.67 -10.03 -6.42
N ILE A 146 16.93 -9.03 -6.92
CA ILE A 146 17.49 -7.79 -7.46
C ILE A 146 17.18 -6.62 -6.52
N ASP A 147 18.21 -5.99 -5.98
CA ASP A 147 18.08 -4.76 -5.20
C ASP A 147 17.87 -3.56 -6.14
N LEU A 148 16.81 -2.80 -5.90
CA LEU A 148 16.49 -1.60 -6.68
C LEU A 148 16.98 -0.34 -5.97
N ASN A 149 17.96 0.34 -6.54
CA ASN A 149 18.47 1.62 -6.04
C ASN A 149 18.09 2.77 -7.01
N ILE A 150 17.25 3.70 -6.57
CA ILE A 150 16.80 4.83 -7.40
C ILE A 150 17.44 6.12 -6.91
N LEU A 151 18.19 6.77 -7.80
CA LEU A 151 18.86 8.03 -7.48
C LEU A 151 17.86 9.21 -7.46
N PRO A 152 18.11 10.26 -6.65
CA PRO A 152 17.24 11.43 -6.58
C PRO A 152 16.98 12.10 -7.95
N GLY A 153 17.98 12.11 -8.82
CA GLY A 153 17.85 12.62 -10.19
C GLY A 153 16.80 11.86 -11.02
N ALA A 154 16.77 10.53 -10.90
CA ALA A 154 15.78 9.70 -11.57
C ALA A 154 14.36 9.99 -11.05
N LEU A 155 14.19 10.20 -9.75
CA LEU A 155 12.88 10.57 -9.15
C LEU A 155 12.32 11.84 -9.76
N ARG A 156 13.18 12.85 -9.89
CA ARG A 156 12.81 14.12 -10.52
C ARG A 156 12.45 13.94 -11.99
N CYS A 157 13.23 13.19 -12.77
CA CYS A 157 12.91 12.91 -14.17
C CYS A 157 11.56 12.18 -14.33
N ILE A 158 11.26 11.21 -13.44
CA ILE A 158 9.96 10.53 -13.43
C ILE A 158 8.84 11.52 -13.14
N ALA A 159 9.02 12.40 -12.15
CA ALA A 159 8.05 13.42 -11.78
C ALA A 159 7.80 14.43 -12.92
N GLU A 160 8.85 14.89 -13.60
CA GLU A 160 8.74 15.81 -14.75
C GLU A 160 7.99 15.17 -15.93
N ARG A 161 8.29 13.90 -16.23
CA ARG A 161 7.56 13.14 -17.25
C ARG A 161 6.10 12.95 -16.89
N ALA A 162 5.81 12.57 -15.65
CA ALA A 162 4.43 12.37 -15.19
C ALA A 162 3.63 13.69 -15.16
N HIS A 163 4.27 14.81 -14.85
CA HIS A 163 3.65 16.13 -14.92
C HIS A 163 3.26 16.50 -16.36
N THR A 164 4.10 16.13 -17.34
CA THR A 164 3.82 16.36 -18.78
C THR A 164 2.62 15.56 -19.28
N GLU A 165 2.35 14.38 -18.71
CA GLU A 165 1.18 13.54 -19.05
C GLU A 165 -0.15 14.13 -18.54
N GLN A 166 -0.14 15.18 -17.69
CA GLN A 166 -1.33 15.89 -17.19
C GLN A 166 -2.41 15.00 -16.53
N THR A 167 -2.02 13.83 -16.01
CA THR A 167 -2.92 12.89 -15.31
C THR A 167 -2.72 12.88 -13.79
N GLY A 168 -1.92 13.81 -13.27
CA GLY A 168 -1.57 13.90 -11.85
C GLY A 168 -0.75 12.70 -11.38
N ALA A 169 -0.89 12.32 -10.11
CA ALA A 169 -0.14 11.20 -9.52
C ALA A 169 -0.39 9.84 -10.21
N ARG A 170 -1.49 9.68 -10.95
CA ARG A 170 -1.75 8.47 -11.75
C ARG A 170 -0.74 8.30 -12.88
N GLY A 171 -0.24 9.40 -13.43
CA GLY A 171 0.78 9.39 -14.48
C GLY A 171 2.10 8.78 -14.02
N LEU A 172 2.41 8.84 -12.72
CA LEU A 172 3.62 8.23 -12.15
C LEU A 172 3.65 6.72 -12.41
N MET A 173 2.52 6.02 -12.21
CA MET A 173 2.43 4.58 -12.48
C MET A 173 2.66 4.28 -13.96
N THR A 174 2.09 5.09 -14.86
CA THR A 174 2.27 4.92 -16.30
C THR A 174 3.73 5.11 -16.72
N VAL A 175 4.41 6.12 -16.17
CA VAL A 175 5.83 6.38 -16.45
C VAL A 175 6.71 5.25 -15.90
N LEU A 176 6.46 4.82 -14.65
CA LEU A 176 7.19 3.72 -14.03
C LEU A 176 7.00 2.41 -14.81
N GLU A 177 5.76 2.05 -15.17
CA GLU A 177 5.49 0.81 -15.89
C GLU A 177 6.14 0.81 -17.28
N ARG A 178 6.06 1.92 -18.03
CA ARG A 178 6.75 2.04 -19.32
C ARG A 178 8.27 1.90 -19.17
N THR A 179 8.84 2.42 -18.08
CA THR A 179 10.28 2.39 -17.84
C THR A 179 10.73 0.99 -17.41
N PHE A 180 10.10 0.40 -16.40
CA PHE A 180 10.56 -0.82 -15.75
C PHE A 180 10.04 -2.11 -16.39
N ARG A 181 9.02 -2.07 -17.28
CA ARG A 181 8.43 -3.28 -17.87
C ARG A 181 9.46 -4.20 -18.52
N ASN A 182 10.37 -3.65 -19.33
CA ASN A 182 11.37 -4.46 -20.02
C ASN A 182 12.44 -4.98 -19.04
N PHE A 183 12.83 -4.17 -18.05
CA PHE A 183 13.73 -4.60 -16.97
C PHE A 183 13.15 -5.76 -16.16
N LYS A 184 11.87 -5.69 -15.78
CA LYS A 184 11.17 -6.78 -15.07
C LYS A 184 11.09 -8.08 -15.89
N TYR A 185 11.16 -7.99 -17.22
CA TYR A 185 11.10 -9.16 -18.10
C TYR A 185 12.48 -9.80 -18.30
N GLU A 186 13.50 -8.98 -18.58
CA GLU A 186 14.82 -9.47 -18.98
C GLU A 186 15.74 -9.75 -17.78
N LEU A 187 15.78 -8.87 -16.76
CA LEU A 187 16.74 -8.98 -15.67
C LEU A 187 16.62 -10.25 -14.82
N PRO A 188 15.42 -10.83 -14.57
CA PRO A 188 15.33 -12.10 -13.83
C PRO A 188 16.04 -13.27 -14.53
N SER A 189 16.39 -13.14 -15.81
CA SER A 189 17.16 -14.14 -16.57
C SER A 189 18.66 -13.85 -16.60
N THR A 190 19.15 -12.96 -15.72
CA THR A 190 20.55 -12.54 -15.64
C THR A 190 21.08 -12.62 -14.21
N ASP A 191 22.40 -12.53 -14.05
CA ASP A 191 23.08 -12.53 -12.74
C ASP A 191 23.14 -11.14 -12.09
N VAL A 192 22.21 -10.24 -12.44
CA VAL A 192 22.20 -8.86 -11.93
C VAL A 192 21.57 -8.83 -10.54
N GLU A 193 22.36 -8.53 -9.52
CA GLU A 193 21.88 -8.41 -8.13
C GLU A 193 21.49 -6.98 -7.73
N LEU A 194 21.95 -5.96 -8.46
CA LEU A 194 21.69 -4.55 -8.14
C LEU A 194 21.35 -3.77 -9.41
N LEU A 195 20.14 -3.21 -9.45
CA LEU A 195 19.71 -2.27 -10.48
C LEU A 195 19.77 -0.84 -9.94
N THR A 196 20.75 -0.06 -10.40
CA THR A 196 20.83 1.37 -10.12
C THR A 196 20.13 2.17 -11.22
N VAL A 197 19.17 3.00 -10.84
CA VAL A 197 18.35 3.81 -11.76
C VAL A 197 18.74 5.26 -11.61
N ASP A 198 19.25 5.84 -12.70
CA ASP A 198 19.64 7.23 -12.81
C ASP A 198 18.80 7.98 -13.86
N GLU A 199 19.13 9.25 -14.10
CA GLU A 199 18.44 10.11 -15.08
C GLU A 199 18.51 9.53 -16.50
N THR A 200 19.61 8.85 -16.85
CA THR A 200 19.82 8.27 -18.18
C THR A 200 18.94 7.04 -18.40
N THR A 201 18.75 6.24 -17.35
CA THR A 201 17.88 5.07 -17.33
C THR A 201 16.42 5.47 -17.57
N ILE A 202 16.00 6.63 -17.01
CA ILE A 202 14.67 7.17 -17.27
C ILE A 202 14.60 7.73 -18.69
N ALA A 203 15.62 8.45 -19.16
CA ALA A 203 15.62 9.04 -20.50
C ALA A 203 15.52 7.98 -21.60
N GLU A 204 16.37 6.96 -21.56
CA GLU A 204 16.54 5.93 -22.59
C GLU A 204 16.58 4.51 -21.97
N PRO A 205 15.42 3.99 -21.48
CA PRO A 205 15.37 2.73 -20.74
C PRO A 205 15.86 1.53 -21.55
N ASP A 206 15.54 1.46 -22.85
CA ASP A 206 15.91 0.33 -23.69
C ASP A 206 17.42 0.26 -23.96
N LEU A 207 18.09 1.41 -24.10
CA LEU A 207 19.54 1.46 -24.29
C LEU A 207 20.28 1.03 -23.02
N GLN A 208 19.82 1.51 -21.86
CA GLN A 208 20.40 1.13 -20.58
C GLN A 208 20.23 -0.36 -20.32
N LEU A 209 19.05 -0.92 -20.63
CA LEU A 209 18.81 -2.35 -20.51
C LEU A 209 19.76 -3.16 -21.40
N GLN A 210 19.95 -2.76 -22.66
CA GLN A 210 20.89 -3.44 -23.56
C GLN A 210 22.33 -3.39 -23.06
N GLN A 211 22.76 -2.28 -22.45
CA GLN A 211 24.08 -2.17 -21.84
C GLN A 211 24.23 -3.17 -20.68
N ILE A 212 23.26 -3.20 -19.76
CA ILE A 212 23.26 -4.14 -18.63
C ILE A 212 23.30 -5.60 -19.11
N LEU A 213 22.48 -5.95 -20.10
CA LEU A 213 22.46 -7.31 -20.68
C LEU A 213 23.75 -7.66 -21.43
N SER A 214 24.49 -6.68 -21.96
CA SER A 214 25.78 -6.92 -22.62
C SER A 214 26.92 -7.15 -21.62
N GLU A 215 26.82 -6.54 -20.43
CA GLU A 215 27.78 -6.69 -19.33
C GLU A 215 27.52 -7.98 -18.53
N HIS A 216 26.26 -8.39 -18.44
CA HIS A 216 25.80 -9.60 -17.78
C HIS A 216 25.00 -10.47 -18.77
N PRO A 217 25.68 -11.23 -19.65
CA PRO A 217 25.01 -12.08 -20.63
C PRO A 217 24.12 -13.10 -19.92
N ALA A 218 22.88 -13.24 -20.40
CA ALA A 218 21.89 -14.13 -19.83
C ALA A 218 22.41 -15.58 -19.74
N ASP A 219 22.37 -16.14 -18.54
CA ASP A 219 22.33 -17.59 -18.37
C ASP A 219 20.95 -18.08 -18.86
N PRO A 220 20.81 -19.33 -19.35
CA PRO A 220 19.53 -19.80 -19.88
C PRO A 220 18.42 -19.64 -18.83
N PRO A 221 17.17 -19.36 -19.27
CA PRO A 221 16.11 -18.91 -18.38
C PRO A 221 15.88 -19.93 -17.26
N ARG A 222 16.17 -19.53 -16.02
CA ARG A 222 15.65 -20.23 -14.84
C ARG A 222 14.18 -19.87 -14.76
N LEU A 223 13.32 -20.75 -15.29
CA LEU A 223 11.92 -20.77 -14.88
C LEU A 223 11.86 -20.83 -13.34
N PRO A 224 10.79 -20.35 -12.70
CA PRO A 224 10.52 -20.73 -11.33
C PRO A 224 10.30 -22.24 -11.33
N THR A 225 11.36 -23.01 -11.07
CA THR A 225 11.29 -24.45 -10.89
C THR A 225 10.50 -24.67 -9.61
N SER A 226 9.25 -25.08 -9.78
CA SER A 226 8.45 -25.78 -8.78
C SER A 226 8.99 -27.20 -8.54
N GLU A 227 10.30 -27.38 -8.53
CA GLU A 227 10.96 -28.66 -8.35
C GLU A 227 12.12 -28.45 -7.37
N GLU A 228 11.93 -29.07 -6.21
CA GLU A 228 12.95 -29.37 -5.21
C GLU A 228 14.25 -29.85 -5.89
N PRO A 229 15.45 -29.40 -5.48
CA PRO A 229 16.65 -30.03 -5.93
C PRO A 229 16.91 -31.28 -5.08
N ALA A 230 16.64 -32.44 -5.64
CA ALA A 230 17.42 -33.64 -5.35
C ALA A 230 18.88 -33.40 -5.80
N LYS A 231 19.83 -33.45 -4.87
CA LYS A 231 21.26 -33.54 -5.14
C LYS A 231 21.90 -34.60 -4.22
N ASP A 232 22.03 -35.81 -4.75
CA ASP A 232 23.17 -36.71 -4.55
C ASP A 232 23.98 -36.60 -5.88
N GLU A 233 25.30 -36.62 -6.02
CA GLU A 233 26.42 -37.20 -5.29
C GLU A 233 27.64 -36.24 -5.49
N ALA A 234 28.75 -36.19 -4.74
CA ALA A 234 29.40 -37.19 -3.91
C ALA A 234 30.35 -36.50 -2.90
N ALA A 235 30.33 -37.03 -1.67
CA ALA A 235 31.46 -37.31 -0.78
C ALA A 235 32.55 -36.22 -0.56
N GLU A 236 32.31 -35.37 0.44
CA GLU A 236 33.29 -35.19 1.52
C GLU A 236 32.64 -35.63 2.84
N ASP A 237 32.97 -36.85 3.26
CA ASP A 237 32.82 -37.29 4.65
C ASP A 237 33.62 -36.35 5.55
N VAL A 238 32.97 -35.67 6.51
CA VAL A 238 33.25 -35.73 7.96
C VAL A 238 32.16 -34.92 8.68
N ALA A 239 31.16 -35.61 9.23
CA ALA A 239 30.57 -35.22 10.51
C ALA A 239 31.56 -35.66 11.61
N PRO A 240 31.73 -34.95 12.76
CA PRO A 240 30.60 -34.55 13.58
C PRO A 240 30.69 -33.18 14.30
N ALA A 241 29.54 -32.74 14.81
CA ALA A 241 29.38 -31.83 15.95
C ALA A 241 29.99 -30.42 15.82
N VAL A 242 29.24 -29.51 15.18
CA VAL A 242 29.47 -28.06 15.33
C VAL A 242 28.69 -27.59 16.58
N PRO A 243 29.32 -26.86 17.52
CA PRO A 243 28.72 -26.57 18.82
C PRO A 243 27.52 -25.63 18.70
N ASP A 244 26.48 -26.02 19.45
CA ASP A 244 25.20 -25.39 19.78
C ASP A 244 25.23 -23.85 20.01
N ASN A 245 26.42 -23.28 20.21
CA ASN A 245 26.62 -21.88 20.57
C ASN A 245 26.52 -20.88 19.39
N SER A 246 26.79 -21.31 18.15
CA SER A 246 26.74 -20.41 16.97
C SER A 246 25.32 -20.18 16.43
N LEU A 247 24.43 -21.15 16.62
CA LEU A 247 23.03 -21.05 16.15
C LEU A 247 22.21 -20.19 17.11
N ARG A 248 22.47 -20.30 18.41
CA ARG A 248 21.91 -19.43 19.46
C ARG A 248 22.30 -17.96 19.25
N ALA A 249 23.52 -17.70 18.76
CA ALA A 249 23.98 -16.35 18.46
C ALA A 249 23.17 -15.68 17.31
N GLN A 250 22.74 -16.45 16.30
CA GLN A 250 21.93 -15.92 15.19
C GLN A 250 20.52 -15.50 15.63
N VAL A 251 19.93 -16.22 16.60
CA VAL A 251 18.64 -15.82 17.18
C VAL A 251 18.77 -14.54 18.01
N GLY A 252 19.91 -14.37 18.70
CA GLY A 252 20.24 -13.13 19.41
C GLY A 252 20.40 -11.94 18.46
N GLU A 253 21.11 -12.11 17.34
CA GLU A 253 21.30 -11.09 16.31
C GLU A 253 19.96 -10.65 15.71
N PHE A 254 19.06 -11.61 15.44
CA PHE A 254 17.71 -11.30 14.99
C PHE A 254 16.90 -10.49 16.02
N ALA A 255 17.02 -10.81 17.31
CA ALA A 255 16.32 -10.06 18.37
C ALA A 255 16.80 -8.60 18.45
N GLU A 256 18.11 -8.37 18.28
CA GLU A 256 18.71 -7.02 18.24
C GLU A 256 18.30 -6.25 16.98
N GLU A 257 18.31 -6.90 15.80
CA GLU A 257 17.81 -6.31 14.54
C GLU A 257 16.35 -5.89 14.69
N PHE A 258 15.51 -6.75 15.27
CA PHE A 258 14.08 -6.49 15.43
C PHE A 258 13.78 -5.38 16.43
N GLU A 259 14.56 -5.29 17.52
CA GLU A 259 14.48 -4.18 18.49
C GLU A 259 14.84 -2.86 17.82
N SER A 260 15.92 -2.82 17.02
CA SER A 260 16.35 -1.62 16.31
C SER A 260 15.33 -1.11 15.30
N ALA A 261 14.57 -2.03 14.70
CA ALA A 261 13.59 -1.72 13.66
C ALA A 261 12.21 -1.32 14.23
N HIS A 262 11.82 -1.84 15.39
CA HIS A 262 10.43 -1.75 15.85
C HIS A 262 10.18 -1.24 17.28
N ASP A 263 11.21 -0.76 18.01
CA ASP A 263 11.07 -0.16 19.36
C ASP A 263 10.43 -1.12 20.40
N PHE A 264 10.60 -2.43 20.24
CA PHE A 264 10.17 -3.42 21.23
C PHE A 264 11.13 -4.61 21.30
N LEU A 265 11.22 -5.22 22.48
CA LEU A 265 12.23 -6.22 22.81
C LEU A 265 11.62 -7.63 22.80
N LEU A 266 12.12 -8.50 21.92
CA LEU A 266 11.77 -9.92 21.89
C LEU A 266 12.73 -10.72 22.77
N LYS A 267 12.20 -11.46 23.75
CA LYS A 267 12.98 -12.41 24.54
C LYS A 267 12.60 -13.84 24.16
N PHE A 268 13.54 -14.56 23.58
CA PHE A 268 13.36 -15.98 23.26
C PHE A 268 13.71 -16.85 24.48
N GLN A 269 12.80 -17.75 24.86
CA GLN A 269 13.10 -18.79 25.84
C GLN A 269 14.00 -19.88 25.22
N GLU A 270 14.76 -20.60 26.05
CA GLU A 270 15.67 -21.67 25.55
C GLU A 270 14.92 -22.72 24.73
N ASP A 271 13.72 -23.13 25.18
CA ASP A 271 12.85 -24.08 24.47
C ASP A 271 12.40 -23.57 23.09
N ALA A 272 12.26 -22.25 22.93
CA ALA A 272 11.88 -21.62 21.66
C ALA A 272 13.05 -21.58 20.67
N ILE A 273 14.27 -21.39 21.18
CA ILE A 273 15.49 -21.40 20.38
C ILE A 273 15.73 -22.82 19.85
N ASP A 274 15.61 -23.82 20.72
CA ASP A 274 15.78 -25.23 20.34
C ASP A 274 14.73 -25.65 19.29
N ALA A 275 13.47 -25.23 19.44
CA ALA A 275 12.43 -25.47 18.45
C ALA A 275 12.69 -24.77 17.09
N LEU A 276 13.21 -23.55 17.10
CA LEU A 276 13.59 -22.82 15.88
C LEU A 276 14.74 -23.51 15.14
N VAL A 277 15.74 -24.00 15.88
CA VAL A 277 16.88 -24.73 15.32
C VAL A 277 16.43 -26.07 14.74
N GLU A 278 15.57 -26.81 15.44
CA GLU A 278 15.02 -28.08 14.96
C GLU A 278 14.17 -27.89 13.69
N GLN A 279 13.32 -26.86 13.63
CA GLN A 279 12.52 -26.58 12.44
C GLN A 279 13.35 -26.06 11.26
N ALA A 280 14.38 -25.26 11.52
CA ALA A 280 15.30 -24.82 10.47
C ALA A 280 16.04 -26.01 9.86
N ALA A 281 16.50 -26.96 10.70
CA ALA A 281 17.15 -28.18 10.26
C ALA A 281 16.22 -29.09 9.45
N LEU A 282 14.94 -29.21 9.84
CA LEU A 282 13.94 -30.00 9.11
C LEU A 282 13.58 -29.40 7.74
N ASN A 283 13.53 -28.07 7.63
CA ASN A 283 13.15 -27.37 6.41
C ASN A 283 14.34 -27.04 5.50
N GLY A 284 15.56 -27.38 5.90
CA GLY A 284 16.79 -27.06 5.14
C GLY A 284 17.07 -25.56 5.01
N GLN A 285 16.54 -24.74 5.93
CA GLN A 285 16.68 -23.29 5.95
C GLN A 285 17.70 -22.86 7.01
N THR A 286 18.23 -21.64 6.90
CA THR A 286 19.00 -21.05 8.01
C THR A 286 18.08 -20.64 9.15
N VAL A 287 18.59 -20.65 10.39
CA VAL A 287 17.81 -20.28 11.59
C VAL A 287 17.26 -18.85 11.47
N LEU A 288 18.03 -17.95 10.83
CA LEU A 288 17.67 -16.55 10.63
C LEU A 288 16.50 -16.38 9.64
N GLU A 289 16.51 -17.11 8.52
CA GLU A 289 15.39 -17.12 7.56
C GLU A 289 14.12 -17.65 8.21
N ARG A 290 14.22 -18.71 9.00
CA ARG A 290 13.08 -19.28 9.72
C ARG A 290 12.50 -18.29 10.73
N CYS A 291 13.35 -17.52 11.43
CA CYS A 291 12.90 -16.44 12.31
C CYS A 291 12.13 -15.37 11.54
N ARG A 292 12.68 -14.88 10.42
CA ARG A 292 12.01 -13.86 9.59
C ARG A 292 10.65 -14.33 9.07
N GLU A 293 10.53 -15.60 8.70
CA GLU A 293 9.27 -16.17 8.24
C GLU A 293 8.25 -16.31 9.38
N CYS A 294 8.63 -16.87 10.52
CA CYS A 294 7.73 -17.06 11.67
C CYS A 294 7.24 -15.72 12.25
N PHE A 295 8.07 -14.67 12.24
CA PHE A 295 7.77 -13.39 12.88
C PHE A 295 7.33 -12.28 11.92
N LYS A 296 7.14 -12.58 10.62
CA LYS A 296 6.68 -11.61 9.61
C LYS A 296 5.34 -10.93 9.97
N ASP A 297 4.41 -11.69 10.55
CA ASP A 297 3.09 -11.18 10.92
C ASP A 297 3.04 -10.67 12.38
N PHE A 298 4.10 -10.88 13.16
CA PHE A 298 4.18 -10.42 14.56
C PHE A 298 4.31 -8.90 14.67
N GLU A 299 4.90 -8.23 13.68
CA GLU A 299 5.04 -6.77 13.67
C GLU A 299 3.70 -6.05 13.86
N HIS A 300 2.68 -6.49 13.11
CA HIS A 300 1.34 -5.91 13.15
C HIS A 300 0.59 -6.34 14.41
N GLY A 301 0.76 -7.60 14.83
CA GLY A 301 0.11 -8.17 16.01
C GLY A 301 0.60 -7.59 17.34
N LEU A 302 1.92 -7.45 17.49
CA LEU A 302 2.56 -6.88 18.67
C LEU A 302 2.33 -5.37 18.79
N ALA A 303 2.28 -4.64 17.66
CA ALA A 303 1.90 -3.23 17.65
C ALA A 303 0.47 -2.99 18.19
N LEU A 304 -0.46 -3.92 17.90
CA LEU A 304 -1.83 -3.90 18.44
C LEU A 304 -1.87 -4.24 19.93
N LEU A 305 -1.05 -5.20 20.39
CA LEU A 305 -0.91 -5.53 21.81
C LEU A 305 -0.32 -4.37 22.61
N ARG A 306 0.74 -3.72 22.14
CA ARG A 306 1.35 -2.54 22.79
C ARG A 306 0.35 -1.41 23.00
N CYS A 307 -0.48 -1.12 22.00
CA CYS A 307 -1.52 -0.09 22.12
C CYS A 307 -2.55 -0.40 23.22
N LYS A 308 -2.71 -1.67 23.60
CA LYS A 308 -3.68 -2.12 24.60
C LYS A 308 -3.07 -2.37 25.98
N THR A 309 -1.88 -2.98 26.06
CA THR A 309 -1.26 -3.42 27.33
C THR A 309 -0.15 -2.50 27.81
N GLY A 310 0.44 -1.67 26.92
CA GLY A 310 1.56 -0.78 27.24
C GLY A 310 2.90 -1.50 27.43
N GLU A 311 2.96 -2.82 27.25
CA GLU A 311 4.20 -3.60 27.35
C GLU A 311 5.04 -3.48 26.07
N SER A 312 6.35 -3.32 26.24
CA SER A 312 7.34 -3.20 25.17
C SER A 312 8.32 -4.37 25.16
N THR A 313 8.07 -5.42 25.96
CA THR A 313 8.88 -6.63 26.03
C THR A 313 7.97 -7.84 25.90
N PHE A 314 8.29 -8.74 24.96
CA PHE A 314 7.47 -9.91 24.67
C PHE A 314 8.32 -11.18 24.75
N GLU A 315 7.89 -12.14 25.57
CA GLU A 315 8.53 -13.45 25.68
C GLU A 315 7.94 -14.43 24.67
N ILE A 316 8.81 -15.11 23.92
CA ILE A 316 8.47 -16.10 22.89
C ILE A 316 8.78 -17.51 23.43
N ASP A 317 7.78 -18.37 23.40
CA ASP A 317 7.83 -19.77 23.80
C ASP A 317 7.83 -20.73 22.59
N ALA A 318 8.10 -22.01 22.82
CA ALA A 318 8.13 -23.03 21.76
C ALA A 318 6.77 -23.18 21.04
N ALA A 319 5.65 -22.88 21.73
CA ALA A 319 4.32 -22.89 21.14
C ALA A 319 4.12 -21.76 20.11
N ALA A 320 4.65 -20.56 20.39
CA ALA A 320 4.64 -19.44 19.46
C ALA A 320 5.53 -19.66 18.22
N VAL A 321 6.55 -20.51 18.33
CA VAL A 321 7.38 -20.93 17.19
C VAL A 321 6.65 -21.96 16.31
N ALA A 322 5.89 -22.88 16.92
CA ALA A 322 5.19 -23.94 16.21
C ALA A 322 3.94 -23.45 15.44
N ASP A 323 3.15 -22.52 16.02
CA ASP A 323 2.04 -21.87 15.33
C ASP A 323 2.01 -20.35 15.67
N PRO A 324 2.74 -19.53 14.90
CA PRO A 324 2.85 -18.09 15.14
C PRO A 324 1.50 -17.36 15.09
N GLY A 325 0.59 -17.78 14.19
CA GLY A 325 -0.72 -17.14 14.02
C GLY A 325 -1.69 -17.45 15.17
N GLN A 326 -1.70 -18.69 15.64
CA GLN A 326 -2.56 -19.10 16.74
C GLN A 326 -2.08 -18.52 18.09
N ALA A 327 -0.77 -18.47 18.33
CA ALA A 327 -0.20 -17.90 19.54
C ALA A 327 -0.48 -16.39 19.69
N LEU A 328 -0.35 -15.63 18.59
CA LEU A 328 -0.70 -14.21 18.57
C LEU A 328 -2.20 -13.99 18.84
N THR A 329 -3.05 -14.81 18.20
CA THR A 329 -4.51 -14.75 18.39
C THR A 329 -4.93 -15.12 19.81
N ALA A 330 -4.27 -16.11 20.42
CA ALA A 330 -4.49 -16.51 21.80
C ALA A 330 -4.12 -15.39 22.78
N ARG A 331 -2.95 -14.75 22.61
CA ARG A 331 -2.54 -13.62 23.46
C ARG A 331 -3.42 -12.37 23.28
N LEU A 332 -3.88 -12.09 22.06
CA LEU A 332 -4.86 -11.02 21.80
C LEU A 332 -6.21 -11.30 22.47
N ARG A 333 -6.61 -12.56 22.61
CA ARG A 333 -7.84 -12.97 23.29
C ARG A 333 -7.71 -12.90 24.81
N ASP A 334 -6.57 -13.34 25.37
CA ASP A 334 -6.32 -13.26 26.82
C ASP A 334 -6.14 -11.81 27.31
N SER A 335 -5.64 -10.92 26.45
CA SER A 335 -5.55 -9.47 26.72
C SER A 335 -6.88 -8.71 26.54
N ALA A 336 -7.97 -9.40 26.16
CA ALA A 336 -9.29 -8.82 25.94
C ALA A 336 -10.28 -9.07 27.10
N VAL A 337 -9.80 -9.61 28.23
CA VAL A 337 -10.53 -9.80 29.50
C VAL A 337 -10.12 -8.72 30.50
#